data_AF-A0A2W5XQ91-F1
#
_entry.id   AF-A0A2W5XQ91-F1
#
_cell.length_a   1.000
_cell.length_b   1.000
_cell.length_c   1.000
_cell.angle_alpha   90.00
_cell.angle_beta   90.00
_cell.angle_gamma   90.00
#
_symmetry.space_group_name_H-M   'P 1'
#
loop_
_entity.id
_entity.type
_entity.pdbx_description
1 polymer ?
#
loop_
_entity_poly.entity_id
_entity_poly.type
_entity_poly.pdbx_seq_one_letter_code
_entity_poly.pdbx_strand_id
1 'polypeptide(L)'
;MDSLVGRRGRGHRAGRAARVGGRAAEDRCLALPGLGGALVTDEVELKFRAATDAPLVELARRDRLAATSLGPPISHREEDIYLDTPDRRLGRSRWACRIRTREGRTIVSLKGSARSDGPSGLHRRPEVEGAATWPGGPATWPASEARSLLEKLADGAPLEERLTLRQERTERIVTSSAGRHIGVLSLDTSDVVVRGTLRERLYTVELELGAVADEAELAALRGALLEVEGIAPDPVTKLERALAAAGLPAEPR
;
A
#
# COMPACT_ATOMS: atom_id res chain seq x y z
N MET A 1 -16.12 -60.42 47.71
CA MET A 1 -16.08 -59.86 46.35
C MET A 1 -16.52 -58.42 46.47
N ASP A 2 -15.55 -57.51 46.65
CA ASP A 2 -15.49 -56.21 45.99
C ASP A 2 -14.32 -55.41 46.58
N SER A 3 -13.43 -55.02 45.68
CA SER A 3 -12.08 -54.56 45.95
C SER A 3 -11.97 -53.05 45.79
N LEU A 4 -11.18 -52.45 46.70
CA LEU A 4 -10.17 -51.38 46.49
C LEU A 4 -10.68 -50.02 45.93
N VAL A 5 -10.72 -48.94 46.74
CA VAL A 5 -9.60 -48.02 47.09
C VAL A 5 -8.91 -47.38 45.88
N GLY A 6 -8.89 -46.03 45.81
CA GLY A 6 -7.87 -45.31 45.03
C GLY A 6 -8.16 -43.86 44.68
N ARG A 7 -7.58 -42.92 45.44
CA ARG A 7 -7.65 -41.45 45.28
C ARG A 7 -6.63 -40.92 44.25
N ARG A 8 -7.02 -39.79 43.62
CA ARG A 8 -6.20 -38.64 43.11
C ARG A 8 -5.26 -38.82 41.90
N GLY A 9 -5.41 -37.90 40.94
CA GLY A 9 -4.36 -37.53 39.99
C GLY A 9 -4.85 -36.55 38.92
N ARG A 10 -4.70 -35.24 39.17
CA ARG A 10 -4.84 -34.19 38.15
C ARG A 10 -3.76 -34.36 37.08
N GLY A 11 -4.15 -34.31 35.81
CA GLY A 11 -3.24 -34.21 34.69
C GLY A 11 -3.95 -33.62 33.47
N HIS A 12 -3.99 -32.29 33.37
CA HIS A 12 -4.33 -31.59 32.13
C HIS A 12 -3.26 -31.91 31.09
N ARG A 13 -3.57 -32.70 30.06
CA ARG A 13 -2.78 -32.76 28.82
C ARG A 13 -3.25 -31.65 27.90
N ALA A 14 -2.47 -30.57 27.86
CA ALA A 14 -2.60 -29.51 26.88
C ALA A 14 -2.35 -30.07 25.46
N GLY A 15 -3.31 -29.85 24.57
CA GLY A 15 -3.16 -30.09 23.13
C GLY A 15 -2.04 -29.23 22.57
N ARG A 16 -1.08 -29.86 21.92
CA ARG A 16 0.06 -29.21 21.26
C ARG A 16 -0.45 -28.60 19.95
N ALA A 17 -0.89 -27.35 19.98
CA ALA A 17 -1.17 -26.57 18.78
C ALA A 17 0.13 -26.38 17.99
N ALA A 18 0.13 -26.83 16.73
CA ALA A 18 1.21 -26.61 15.79
C ALA A 18 1.34 -25.10 15.52
N ARG A 19 2.47 -24.52 15.93
CA ARG A 19 2.84 -23.15 15.58
C ARG A 19 3.29 -23.15 14.12
N VAL A 20 2.46 -22.62 13.23
CA VAL A 20 2.87 -22.24 11.88
C VAL A 20 3.73 -20.98 12.04
N GLY A 21 5.05 -21.15 12.01
CA GLY A 21 5.99 -20.05 11.99
C GLY A 21 5.98 -19.38 10.62
N GLY A 22 5.32 -18.22 10.52
CA GLY A 22 5.46 -17.33 9.39
C GLY A 22 6.88 -16.77 9.37
N ARG A 23 7.69 -17.21 8.41
CA ARG A 23 8.91 -16.49 8.04
C ARG A 23 8.49 -15.32 7.17
N ALA A 24 8.75 -14.11 7.66
CA ALA A 24 8.62 -12.88 6.90
C ALA A 24 9.42 -13.01 5.61
N ALA A 25 8.81 -12.64 4.49
CA ALA A 25 9.52 -12.42 3.24
C ALA A 25 10.52 -11.29 3.49
N GLU A 26 11.80 -11.53 3.23
CA GLU A 26 12.83 -10.50 3.33
C GLU A 26 12.64 -9.53 2.17
N ASP A 27 12.01 -8.39 2.46
CA ASP A 27 11.90 -7.27 1.54
C ASP A 27 13.30 -6.83 1.11
N ARG A 28 13.52 -6.73 -0.21
CA ARG A 28 14.81 -6.32 -0.77
C ARG A 28 15.09 -4.87 -0.42
N CYS A 29 15.79 -4.66 0.68
CA CYS A 29 16.32 -3.37 1.07
C CYS A 29 17.40 -2.91 0.08
N LEU A 30 17.24 -1.74 -0.54
CA LEU A 30 18.27 -1.11 -1.35
C LEU A 30 18.90 0.05 -0.59
N ALA A 31 20.24 0.09 -0.51
CA ALA A 31 20.95 1.24 0.05
C ALA A 31 21.02 2.38 -0.98
N LEU A 32 20.46 3.55 -0.67
CA LEU A 32 20.65 4.76 -1.48
C LEU A 32 22.02 5.42 -1.17
N PRO A 33 22.89 5.66 -2.17
CA PRO A 33 24.13 6.38 -1.95
C PRO A 33 23.86 7.81 -1.44
N GLY A 34 24.46 8.20 -0.30
CA GLY A 34 24.34 9.55 0.27
C GLY A 34 23.20 9.76 1.28
N LEU A 35 22.48 8.68 1.64
CA LEU A 35 21.42 8.66 2.66
C LEU A 35 21.69 7.48 3.62
N GLY A 36 22.69 7.64 4.49
CA GLY A 36 23.29 6.58 5.31
C GLY A 36 22.30 5.55 5.83
N GLY A 37 22.30 4.36 5.23
CA GLY A 37 21.67 3.16 5.78
C GLY A 37 20.14 3.10 5.79
N ALA A 38 19.43 3.99 5.09
CA ALA A 38 17.96 3.94 5.06
C ALA A 38 17.45 2.58 4.54
N LEU A 39 16.56 1.93 5.30
CA LEU A 39 15.86 0.73 4.86
C LEU A 39 14.79 1.13 3.83
N VAL A 40 15.20 1.20 2.56
CA VAL A 40 14.32 1.52 1.43
C VAL A 40 13.80 0.22 0.83
N THR A 41 12.49 0.06 0.79
CA THR A 41 11.87 -1.03 0.05
C THR A 41 11.64 -0.59 -1.40
N ASP A 42 11.80 -1.52 -2.34
CA ASP A 42 11.44 -1.29 -3.73
C ASP A 42 10.02 -1.84 -3.94
N GLU A 43 9.03 -0.95 -3.85
CA GLU A 43 7.62 -1.26 -4.06
C GLU A 43 7.40 -1.60 -5.54
N VAL A 44 6.72 -2.72 -5.82
CA VAL A 44 6.37 -3.14 -7.18
C VAL A 44 4.87 -3.39 -7.25
N GLU A 45 4.17 -2.67 -8.12
CA GLU A 45 2.71 -2.79 -8.25
C GLU A 45 2.25 -2.75 -9.72
N LEU A 46 1.21 -3.52 -10.05
CA LEU A 46 0.39 -3.22 -11.21
C LEU A 46 -0.74 -2.29 -10.80
N LYS A 47 -0.89 -1.17 -11.49
CA LYS A 47 -1.93 -0.19 -11.22
C LYS A 47 -2.88 -0.06 -12.41
N PHE A 48 -4.16 -0.01 -12.10
CA PHE A 48 -5.23 0.19 -13.06
C PHE A 48 -6.24 1.20 -12.53
N ARG A 49 -6.90 1.88 -13.46
CA ARG A 49 -8.01 2.78 -13.20
C ARG A 49 -9.32 2.17 -13.67
N ALA A 50 -10.39 2.50 -12.98
CA ALA A 50 -11.76 2.23 -13.44
C ALA A 50 -12.53 3.55 -13.58
N ALA A 51 -13.50 3.60 -14.50
CA ALA A 51 -14.36 4.77 -14.67
C ALA A 51 -15.50 4.82 -13.63
N THR A 52 -15.88 3.66 -13.09
CA THR A 52 -16.96 3.48 -12.12
C THR A 52 -16.52 2.48 -11.05
N ASP A 53 -17.35 2.26 -10.04
CA ASP A 53 -17.14 1.24 -9.00
C ASP A 53 -17.43 -0.19 -9.47
N ALA A 54 -18.21 -0.38 -10.55
CA ALA A 54 -18.61 -1.70 -11.05
C ALA A 54 -17.46 -2.72 -11.17
N PRO A 55 -16.27 -2.40 -11.73
CA PRO A 55 -15.18 -3.36 -11.83
C PRO A 55 -14.59 -3.76 -10.45
N LEU A 56 -14.61 -2.84 -9.48
CA LEU A 56 -14.17 -3.12 -8.11
C LEU A 56 -15.16 -4.06 -7.43
N VAL A 57 -16.48 -3.82 -7.59
CA VAL A 57 -17.53 -4.70 -7.05
C VAL A 57 -17.44 -6.11 -7.65
N GLU A 58 -17.17 -6.21 -8.95
CA GLU A 58 -16.96 -7.49 -9.62
C GLU A 58 -15.72 -8.22 -9.07
N LEU A 59 -14.56 -7.55 -9.04
CA LEU A 59 -13.31 -8.12 -8.54
C LEU A 59 -13.40 -8.52 -7.05
N ALA A 60 -14.17 -7.79 -6.25
CA ALA A 60 -14.41 -8.13 -4.84
C ALA A 60 -15.15 -9.47 -4.67
N ARG A 61 -15.93 -9.91 -5.66
CA ARG A 61 -16.72 -11.16 -5.62
C ARG A 61 -16.03 -12.37 -6.24
N ARG A 62 -14.94 -12.18 -6.99
CA ARG A 62 -14.22 -13.29 -7.64
C ARG A 62 -13.46 -14.13 -6.60
N ASP A 63 -13.39 -15.44 -6.73
CA ASP A 63 -12.52 -16.25 -5.87
C ASP A 63 -11.10 -16.42 -6.44
N ARG A 64 -10.92 -16.09 -7.73
CA ARG A 64 -9.71 -16.36 -8.49
C ARG A 64 -9.40 -15.22 -9.46
N LEU A 65 -8.13 -15.09 -9.78
CA LEU A 65 -7.62 -14.23 -10.85
C LEU A 65 -6.58 -15.04 -11.63
N ALA A 66 -6.85 -15.34 -12.90
CA ALA A 66 -6.10 -16.36 -13.63
C ALA A 66 -5.99 -17.69 -12.83
N ALA A 67 -4.79 -18.24 -12.68
CA ALA A 67 -4.53 -19.46 -11.91
C ALA A 67 -4.37 -19.23 -10.40
N THR A 68 -4.46 -17.99 -9.91
CA THR A 68 -4.26 -17.65 -8.49
C THR A 68 -5.57 -17.62 -7.73
N SER A 69 -5.48 -17.83 -6.42
CA SER A 69 -6.60 -17.72 -5.48
C SER A 69 -6.59 -16.35 -4.82
N LEU A 70 -7.77 -15.76 -4.66
CA LEU A 70 -7.96 -14.52 -3.92
C LEU A 70 -8.54 -14.85 -2.53
N GLY A 71 -7.87 -14.38 -1.49
CA GLY A 71 -8.33 -14.51 -0.11
C GLY A 71 -9.65 -13.78 0.14
N PRO A 72 -10.23 -13.95 1.34
CA PRO A 72 -11.44 -13.22 1.73
C PRO A 72 -11.19 -11.71 1.67
N PRO A 73 -12.18 -10.91 1.24
CA PRO A 73 -12.06 -9.45 1.20
C PRO A 73 -12.07 -8.87 2.62
N ILE A 74 -11.14 -7.95 2.87
CA ILE A 74 -11.08 -7.17 4.11
C ILE A 74 -11.13 -5.70 3.74
N SER A 75 -12.12 -4.97 4.27
CA SER A 75 -12.32 -3.56 3.95
C SER A 75 -11.87 -2.65 5.08
N HIS A 76 -11.24 -1.54 4.70
CA HIS A 76 -10.71 -0.53 5.61
C HIS A 76 -11.14 0.86 5.15
N ARG A 77 -11.26 1.76 6.13
CA ARG A 77 -11.31 3.19 5.89
C ARG A 77 -9.97 3.80 6.25
N GLU A 78 -9.39 4.54 5.31
CA GLU A 78 -8.12 5.23 5.51
C GLU A 78 -8.20 6.66 4.97
N GLU A 79 -7.44 7.55 5.60
CA GLU A 79 -7.28 8.93 5.15
C GLU A 79 -5.80 9.19 4.87
N ASP A 80 -5.51 9.63 3.65
CA ASP A 80 -4.17 9.93 3.16
C ASP A 80 -4.04 11.43 2.92
N ILE A 81 -3.18 12.08 3.70
CA ILE A 81 -2.89 13.51 3.59
C ILE A 81 -1.56 13.66 2.88
N TYR A 82 -1.58 14.27 1.70
CA TYR A 82 -0.37 14.55 0.93
C TYR A 82 0.19 15.92 1.32
N LEU A 83 1.47 15.93 1.67
CA LEU A 83 2.17 17.12 2.15
C LEU A 83 3.29 17.52 1.17
N ASP A 84 3.53 18.82 1.03
CA ASP A 84 4.74 19.36 0.41
C ASP A 84 5.07 20.73 1.02
N THR A 85 6.24 21.27 0.71
CA THR A 85 6.59 22.66 1.05
C THR A 85 5.87 23.63 0.11
N PRO A 86 5.71 24.92 0.48
CA PRO A 86 5.06 25.91 -0.38
C PRO A 86 5.67 26.03 -1.78
N ASP A 87 6.99 25.85 -1.88
CA ASP A 87 7.79 25.87 -3.12
C ASP A 87 7.96 24.47 -3.77
N ARG A 88 7.27 23.45 -3.24
CA ARG A 88 7.23 22.06 -3.72
C ARG A 88 8.58 21.35 -3.73
N ARG A 89 9.37 21.48 -2.67
CA ARG A 89 10.71 20.88 -2.57
C ARG A 89 10.67 19.36 -2.66
N LEU A 90 9.67 18.71 -2.07
CA LEU A 90 9.55 17.24 -2.13
C LEU A 90 9.28 16.81 -3.56
N GLY A 91 8.27 17.41 -4.20
CA GLY A 91 7.95 17.15 -5.60
C GLY A 91 9.10 17.43 -6.56
N ARG A 92 9.81 18.55 -6.38
CA ARG A 92 11.01 18.90 -7.17
C ARG A 92 12.18 17.94 -6.95
N SER A 93 12.25 17.33 -5.78
CA SER A 93 13.19 16.25 -5.47
C SER A 93 12.67 14.88 -5.88
N ARG A 94 11.47 14.84 -6.50
CA ARG A 94 10.76 13.65 -6.99
C ARG A 94 10.41 12.65 -5.89
N TRP A 95 10.03 13.18 -4.74
CA TRP A 95 9.47 12.44 -3.61
C TRP A 95 8.08 12.96 -3.28
N ALA A 96 7.15 12.05 -2.99
CA ALA A 96 5.85 12.34 -2.45
C ALA A 96 5.83 11.99 -0.95
N CYS A 97 5.35 12.92 -0.12
CA CYS A 97 5.11 12.67 1.30
C CYS A 97 3.62 12.43 1.55
N ARG A 98 3.30 11.31 2.18
CA ARG A 98 1.92 10.93 2.54
C ARG A 98 1.86 10.58 4.02
N ILE A 99 0.91 11.17 4.73
CA ILE A 99 0.49 10.73 6.06
C ILE A 99 -0.78 9.91 5.91
N ARG A 100 -0.73 8.64 6.30
CA ARG A 100 -1.89 7.75 6.30
C ARG A 100 -2.37 7.50 7.71
N THR A 101 -3.66 7.67 7.94
CA THR A 101 -4.34 7.23 9.16
C THR A 101 -5.28 6.08 8.86
N ARG A 102 -5.08 4.93 9.54
CA ARG A 102 -5.93 3.73 9.45
C ARG A 102 -6.03 3.09 10.82
N GLU A 103 -7.25 2.82 11.29
CA GLU A 103 -7.50 2.08 12.55
C GLU A 103 -6.73 2.63 13.76
N GLY A 104 -6.64 3.96 13.87
CA GLY A 104 -5.92 4.65 14.95
C GLY A 104 -4.40 4.63 14.83
N ARG A 105 -3.83 4.07 13.76
CA ARG A 105 -2.41 4.12 13.44
C ARG A 105 -2.14 5.20 12.40
N THR A 106 -1.08 5.97 12.61
CA THR A 106 -0.62 7.00 11.69
C THR A 106 0.79 6.68 11.21
N ILE A 107 0.99 6.61 9.90
CA ILE A 107 2.27 6.29 9.26
C ILE A 107 2.59 7.40 8.26
N VAL A 108 3.86 7.82 8.22
CA VAL A 108 4.39 8.59 7.11
C VAL A 108 5.03 7.65 6.10
N SER A 109 4.73 7.86 4.82
CA SER A 109 5.39 7.19 3.70
C SER A 109 6.00 8.24 2.77
N LEU A 110 7.28 8.07 2.45
CA LEU A 110 8.00 8.84 1.44
C LEU A 110 8.15 7.93 0.24
N LYS A 111 7.48 8.28 -0.87
CA LYS A 111 7.49 7.50 -2.11
C LYS A 111 8.30 8.26 -3.16
N GLY A 112 9.39 7.67 -3.64
CA GLY A 112 10.25 8.28 -4.64
C GLY A 112 9.67 8.18 -6.06
N SER A 113 10.49 8.51 -7.04
CA SER A 113 10.08 8.49 -8.45
C SER A 113 9.63 7.11 -8.88
N ALA A 114 8.39 7.01 -9.36
CA ALA A 114 7.92 5.82 -10.06
C ALA A 114 8.67 5.68 -11.38
N ARG A 115 9.33 4.55 -11.56
CA ARG A 115 9.69 4.04 -12.89
C ARG A 115 8.47 3.26 -13.37
N SER A 116 7.80 3.78 -14.40
CA SER A 116 6.79 3.00 -15.11
C SER A 116 7.45 2.27 -16.27
N ASP A 117 7.33 0.95 -16.29
CA ASP A 117 7.87 0.11 -17.36
C ASP A 117 6.90 0.13 -18.56
N GLY A 118 6.76 1.30 -19.17
CA GLY A 118 5.92 1.55 -20.34
C GLY A 118 4.41 1.61 -20.04
N PRO A 119 3.54 1.36 -21.04
CA PRO A 119 2.07 1.46 -20.89
C PRO A 119 1.47 0.28 -20.10
N SER A 120 2.30 -0.52 -19.45
CA SER A 120 1.93 -1.75 -18.77
C SER A 120 1.08 -1.49 -17.51
N GLY A 121 1.22 -0.30 -16.90
CA GLY A 121 0.70 -0.01 -15.56
C GLY A 121 1.57 -0.59 -14.45
N LEU A 122 2.74 -1.16 -14.77
CA LEU A 122 3.72 -1.60 -13.78
C LEU A 122 4.49 -0.39 -13.22
N HIS A 123 4.47 -0.23 -11.91
CA HIS A 123 5.23 0.78 -11.18
C HIS A 123 6.28 0.09 -10.33
N ARG A 124 7.48 0.67 -10.32
CA ARG A 124 8.55 0.35 -9.38
C ARG A 124 9.10 1.62 -8.77
N ARG A 125 9.20 1.70 -7.44
CA ARG A 125 9.79 2.87 -6.77
C ARG A 125 10.36 2.56 -5.39
N PRO A 126 11.35 3.35 -4.96
CA PRO A 126 11.77 3.35 -3.57
C PRO A 126 10.67 3.92 -2.67
N GLU A 127 10.43 3.27 -1.55
CA GLU A 127 9.58 3.73 -0.46
C GLU A 127 10.30 3.63 0.88
N VAL A 128 10.05 4.62 1.75
CA VAL A 128 10.51 4.63 3.13
C VAL A 128 9.33 4.99 4.02
N GLU A 129 9.09 4.17 5.03
CA GLU A 129 7.99 4.37 5.97
C GLU A 129 8.47 4.58 7.40
N GLY A 130 7.65 5.25 8.20
CA GLY A 130 7.90 5.47 9.61
C GLY A 130 6.61 5.79 10.37
N ALA A 131 6.63 5.56 11.67
CA ALA A 131 5.53 6.01 12.53
C ALA A 131 5.44 7.54 12.50
N ALA A 132 4.22 8.07 12.50
CA ALA A 132 3.96 9.50 12.51
C ALA A 132 2.81 9.84 13.46
N THR A 133 2.57 11.14 13.64
CA THR A 133 1.42 11.68 14.38
C THR A 133 0.79 12.81 13.57
N TRP A 134 -0.54 12.86 13.54
CA TRP A 134 -1.30 13.92 12.88
C TRP A 134 -2.54 14.31 13.71
N PRO A 135 -2.87 15.60 13.89
CA PRO A 135 -2.14 16.78 13.41
C PRO A 135 -0.78 16.96 14.12
N GLY A 136 0.20 17.50 13.41
CA GLY A 136 1.58 17.65 13.88
C GLY A 136 2.57 17.69 12.72
N GLY A 137 3.87 17.71 13.01
CA GLY A 137 4.92 17.73 11.99
C GLY A 137 6.08 16.82 12.36
N PRO A 138 7.11 16.71 11.51
CA PRO A 138 8.23 15.78 11.69
C PRO A 138 8.90 15.88 13.06
N ALA A 139 8.90 17.08 13.66
CA ALA A 139 9.45 17.33 14.99
C ALA A 139 8.82 16.47 16.12
N THR A 140 7.56 16.06 15.99
CA THR A 140 6.84 15.26 17.00
C THR A 140 6.82 13.77 16.70
N TRP A 141 7.29 13.35 15.53
CA TRP A 141 7.24 11.96 15.11
C TRP A 141 8.34 11.13 15.77
N PRO A 142 8.11 9.83 16.04
CA PRO A 142 9.18 8.91 16.41
C PRO A 142 10.34 8.97 15.40
N ALA A 143 11.57 8.76 15.90
CA ALA A 143 12.75 8.67 15.04
C ALA A 143 12.57 7.52 14.02
N SER A 144 12.78 7.83 12.75
CA SER A 144 12.67 6.89 11.63
C SER A 144 13.41 7.44 10.41
N GLU A 145 13.78 6.56 9.50
CA GLU A 145 14.40 6.94 8.22
C GLU A 145 13.48 7.83 7.38
N ALA A 146 12.17 7.56 7.39
CA ALA A 146 11.17 8.40 6.72
C ALA A 146 11.15 9.83 7.27
N ARG A 147 11.19 9.98 8.59
CA ARG A 147 11.28 11.30 9.25
C ARG A 147 12.57 12.01 8.84
N SER A 148 13.72 11.35 8.97
CA SER A 148 15.02 11.96 8.64
C SER A 148 15.13 12.35 7.16
N LEU A 149 14.61 11.52 6.26
CA LEU A 149 14.55 11.82 4.83
C LEU A 149 13.64 13.04 4.56
N LEU A 150 12.46 13.09 5.16
CA LEU A 150 11.55 14.22 5.01
C LEU A 150 12.16 15.53 5.54
N GLU A 151 12.77 15.52 6.72
CA GLU A 151 13.45 16.69 7.31
C GLU A 151 14.56 17.20 6.37
N LYS A 152 15.36 16.29 5.80
CA LYS A 152 16.41 16.62 4.83
C LYS A 152 15.85 17.22 3.53
N LEU A 153 14.78 16.63 2.98
CA LEU A 153 14.17 17.10 1.73
C LEU A 153 13.44 18.44 1.89
N ALA A 154 12.79 18.65 3.04
CA ALA A 154 12.13 19.91 3.35
C ALA A 154 13.13 21.04 3.62
N ASP A 155 14.32 20.71 4.17
CA ASP A 155 15.39 21.67 4.47
C ASP A 155 14.87 22.87 5.28
N GLY A 156 14.20 22.55 6.39
CA GLY A 156 13.63 23.52 7.33
C GLY A 156 12.36 24.24 6.86
N ALA A 157 11.92 24.06 5.61
CA ALA A 157 10.67 24.64 5.14
C ALA A 157 9.44 23.94 5.79
N PRO A 158 8.36 24.68 6.09
CA PRO A 158 7.14 24.10 6.65
C PRO A 158 6.46 23.19 5.63
N LEU A 159 5.74 22.19 6.12
CA LEU A 159 4.89 21.31 5.31
C LEU A 159 3.45 21.82 5.30
N GLU A 160 2.84 21.83 4.13
CA GLU A 160 1.45 22.21 3.92
C GLU A 160 0.67 21.06 3.28
N GLU A 161 -0.61 20.94 3.65
CA GLU A 161 -1.52 20.01 2.98
C GLU A 161 -1.73 20.42 1.53
N ARG A 162 -1.40 19.50 0.62
CA ARG A 162 -1.71 19.61 -0.81
C ARG A 162 -3.15 19.19 -1.08
N LEU A 163 -3.51 18.00 -0.61
CA LEU A 163 -4.82 17.38 -0.74
C LEU A 163 -4.94 16.23 0.26
N THR A 164 -6.16 15.77 0.45
CA THR A 164 -6.51 14.59 1.23
C THR A 164 -7.24 13.57 0.34
N LEU A 165 -6.90 12.29 0.45
CA LEU A 165 -7.71 11.19 -0.08
C LEU A 165 -8.43 10.49 1.06
N ARG A 166 -9.76 10.44 1.00
CA ARG A 166 -10.56 9.61 1.90
C ARG A 166 -10.95 8.34 1.17
N GLN A 167 -10.56 7.19 1.71
CA GLN A 167 -10.58 5.96 0.95
C GLN A 167 -11.36 4.86 1.66
N GLU A 168 -12.19 4.17 0.88
CA GLU A 168 -12.66 2.84 1.20
C GLU A 168 -11.83 1.86 0.37
N ARG A 169 -10.99 1.08 1.04
CA ARG A 169 -10.08 0.11 0.44
C ARG A 169 -10.51 -1.30 0.80
N THR A 170 -10.65 -2.17 -0.18
CA THR A 170 -10.78 -3.61 0.02
C THR A 170 -9.49 -4.31 -0.38
N GLU A 171 -8.85 -4.99 0.57
CA GLU A 171 -7.62 -5.76 0.38
C GLU A 171 -7.94 -7.25 0.27
N ARG A 172 -7.21 -7.95 -0.61
CA ARG A 172 -7.30 -9.40 -0.80
C ARG A 172 -5.91 -9.98 -1.00
N ILE A 173 -5.56 -10.96 -0.18
CA ILE A 173 -4.32 -11.71 -0.36
C ILE A 173 -4.38 -12.53 -1.65
N VAL A 174 -3.37 -12.43 -2.49
CA VAL A 174 -3.24 -13.21 -3.73
C VAL A 174 -2.24 -14.33 -3.49
N THR A 175 -2.66 -15.57 -3.73
CA THR A 175 -1.81 -16.76 -3.56
C THR A 175 -1.79 -17.61 -4.82
N SER A 176 -0.62 -18.17 -5.13
CA SER A 176 -0.48 -19.14 -6.22
C SER A 176 -1.30 -20.41 -5.95
N SER A 177 -1.46 -21.26 -6.96
CA SER A 177 -2.10 -22.58 -6.82
C SER A 177 -1.40 -23.48 -5.78
N ALA A 178 -0.10 -23.28 -5.55
CA ALA A 178 0.69 -23.98 -4.53
C ALA A 178 0.63 -23.33 -3.14
N GLY A 179 -0.16 -22.26 -2.95
CA GLY A 179 -0.32 -21.57 -1.67
C GLY A 179 0.78 -20.56 -1.32
N ARG A 180 1.75 -20.33 -2.21
CA ARG A 180 2.75 -19.26 -2.04
C ARG A 180 2.08 -17.87 -2.15
N HIS A 181 2.44 -16.96 -1.24
CA HIS A 181 2.04 -15.56 -1.29
C HIS A 181 2.63 -14.86 -2.52
N ILE A 182 1.77 -14.23 -3.32
CA ILE A 182 2.16 -13.44 -4.49
C ILE A 182 2.15 -11.96 -4.16
N GLY A 183 1.12 -11.49 -3.45
CA GLY A 183 0.91 -10.07 -3.23
C GLY A 183 -0.47 -9.75 -2.67
N VAL A 184 -0.85 -8.48 -2.72
CA VAL A 184 -2.13 -7.96 -2.25
C VAL A 184 -2.84 -7.24 -3.39
N LEU A 185 -4.07 -7.65 -3.68
CA LEU A 185 -4.99 -6.92 -4.54
C LEU A 185 -5.76 -5.92 -3.69
N SER A 186 -5.63 -4.64 -4.01
CA SER A 186 -6.33 -3.53 -3.38
C SER A 186 -7.34 -2.91 -4.36
N LEU A 187 -8.56 -2.72 -3.87
CA LEU A 187 -9.67 -2.12 -4.61
C LEU A 187 -10.08 -0.84 -3.89
N ASP A 188 -9.79 0.31 -4.49
CA ASP A 188 -9.89 1.61 -3.83
C ASP A 188 -10.99 2.47 -4.44
N THR A 189 -11.94 2.90 -3.61
CA THR A 189 -12.77 4.07 -3.89
C THR A 189 -12.21 5.26 -3.10
N SER A 190 -11.73 6.28 -3.80
CA SER A 190 -10.98 7.40 -3.20
C SER A 190 -11.63 8.74 -3.50
N ASP A 191 -12.07 9.45 -2.46
CA ASP A 191 -12.53 10.83 -2.54
C ASP A 191 -11.34 11.79 -2.48
N VAL A 192 -11.15 12.57 -3.55
CA VAL A 192 -10.14 13.63 -3.61
C VAL A 192 -10.71 14.89 -2.94
N VAL A 193 -10.13 15.28 -1.81
CA VAL A 193 -10.57 16.41 -1.01
C VAL A 193 -9.48 17.49 -0.98
N VAL A 194 -9.86 18.73 -1.23
CA VAL A 194 -8.97 19.90 -1.11
C VAL A 194 -9.65 20.94 -0.25
N ARG A 195 -8.98 21.35 0.84
CA ARG A 195 -9.51 22.34 1.80
C ARG A 195 -10.92 21.98 2.27
N GLY A 196 -11.12 20.70 2.60
CA GLY A 196 -12.40 20.16 3.05
C GLY A 196 -13.47 19.97 1.97
N THR A 197 -13.21 20.38 0.72
CA THR A 197 -14.16 20.26 -0.39
C THR A 197 -13.86 19.04 -1.25
N LEU A 198 -14.86 18.19 -1.48
CA LEU A 198 -14.78 17.09 -2.45
C LEU A 198 -14.59 17.64 -3.86
N ARG A 199 -13.59 17.14 -4.58
CA ARG A 199 -13.27 17.52 -5.95
C ARG A 199 -13.73 16.45 -6.94
N GLU A 200 -13.37 15.21 -6.69
CA GLU A 200 -13.68 14.07 -7.55
C GLU A 200 -13.60 12.76 -6.74
N ARG A 201 -14.23 11.71 -7.26
CA ARG A 201 -14.08 10.34 -6.77
C ARG A 201 -13.33 9.51 -7.80
N LEU A 202 -12.31 8.79 -7.35
CA LEU A 202 -11.45 7.94 -8.17
C LEU A 202 -11.65 6.47 -7.80
N TYR A 203 -11.56 5.60 -8.81
CA TYR A 203 -11.61 4.15 -8.66
C TYR A 203 -10.29 3.54 -9.13
N THR A 204 -9.60 2.83 -8.24
CA THR A 204 -8.27 2.28 -8.52
C THR A 204 -8.23 0.80 -8.15
N VAL A 205 -7.55 0.02 -8.98
CA VAL A 205 -7.20 -1.37 -8.70
C VAL A 205 -5.68 -1.46 -8.69
N GLU A 206 -5.12 -1.94 -7.59
CA GLU A 206 -3.68 -2.10 -7.40
C GLU A 206 -3.39 -3.56 -7.06
N LEU A 207 -2.40 -4.16 -7.71
CA LEU A 207 -1.83 -5.43 -7.29
C LEU A 207 -0.39 -5.17 -6.87
N GLU A 208 -0.19 -5.02 -5.56
CA GLU A 208 1.13 -4.92 -4.95
C GLU A 208 1.76 -6.31 -4.89
N LEU A 209 2.99 -6.44 -5.37
CA LEU A 209 3.69 -7.71 -5.49
C LEU A 209 4.67 -7.88 -4.33
N GLY A 210 4.70 -9.07 -3.75
CA GLY A 210 5.79 -9.48 -2.88
C GLY A 210 7.10 -9.69 -3.65
N ALA A 211 8.21 -9.79 -2.91
CA ALA A 211 9.58 -9.83 -3.44
C ALA A 211 9.91 -10.97 -4.44
N VAL A 212 9.00 -11.93 -4.68
CA VAL A 212 9.22 -13.13 -5.51
C VAL A 212 8.02 -13.41 -6.43
N ALA A 213 7.60 -12.44 -7.24
CA ALA A 213 6.65 -12.68 -8.33
C ALA A 213 7.40 -13.15 -9.59
N ASP A 214 6.96 -14.26 -10.18
CA ASP A 214 7.44 -14.74 -11.47
C ASP A 214 6.86 -13.86 -12.60
N GLU A 215 7.66 -13.53 -13.63
CA GLU A 215 7.23 -12.69 -14.75
C GLU A 215 6.05 -13.29 -15.52
N ALA A 216 6.04 -14.62 -15.69
CA ALA A 216 4.93 -15.30 -16.35
C ALA A 216 3.64 -15.23 -15.53
N GLU A 217 3.75 -15.38 -14.21
CA GLU A 217 2.64 -15.23 -13.25
C GLU A 217 2.10 -13.79 -13.25
N LEU A 218 3.00 -12.81 -13.29
CA LEU A 218 2.65 -11.39 -13.38
C LEU A 218 1.91 -11.07 -14.68
N ALA A 219 2.39 -11.57 -15.82
CA ALA A 219 1.75 -11.39 -17.11
C ALA A 219 0.34 -12.00 -17.13
N ALA A 220 0.16 -13.19 -16.53
CA ALA A 220 -1.13 -13.84 -16.42
C ALA A 220 -2.12 -13.05 -15.53
N LEU A 221 -1.66 -12.56 -14.38
CA LEU A 221 -2.45 -11.72 -13.48
C LEU A 221 -2.87 -10.40 -14.15
N ARG A 222 -1.92 -9.75 -14.84
CA ARG A 222 -2.19 -8.55 -15.63
C ARG A 222 -3.25 -8.81 -16.71
N GLY A 223 -3.10 -9.90 -17.47
CA GLY A 223 -4.07 -10.30 -18.49
C GLY A 223 -5.46 -10.47 -17.90
N ALA A 224 -5.59 -11.21 -16.79
CA ALA A 224 -6.88 -11.46 -16.15
C ALA A 224 -7.55 -10.21 -15.57
N LEU A 225 -6.79 -9.18 -15.19
CA LEU A 225 -7.34 -7.87 -14.79
C LEU A 225 -7.84 -7.07 -16.00
N LEU A 226 -7.18 -7.20 -17.15
CA LEU A 226 -7.60 -6.51 -18.39
C LEU A 226 -8.84 -7.12 -19.04
N GLU A 227 -9.18 -8.37 -18.72
CA GLU A 227 -10.45 -8.98 -19.12
C GLU A 227 -11.66 -8.43 -18.34
N VAL A 228 -11.44 -7.65 -17.28
CA VAL A 228 -12.53 -7.00 -16.53
C VAL A 228 -12.94 -5.74 -17.28
N GLU A 229 -14.21 -5.68 -17.69
CA GLU A 229 -14.74 -4.52 -18.41
C GLU A 229 -14.60 -3.24 -17.57
N GLY A 230 -14.17 -2.14 -18.22
CA GLY A 230 -14.02 -0.85 -17.56
C GLY A 230 -12.71 -0.64 -16.80
N ILE A 231 -11.80 -1.62 -16.77
CA ILE A 231 -10.44 -1.49 -16.23
C ILE A 231 -9.46 -1.11 -17.35
N ALA A 232 -8.55 -0.16 -17.08
CA ALA A 232 -7.46 0.18 -17.96
C ALA A 232 -6.15 0.34 -17.17
N PRO A 233 -4.97 -0.02 -17.74
CA PRO A 233 -3.69 0.26 -17.11
C PRO A 233 -3.57 1.74 -16.75
N ASP A 234 -2.98 2.00 -15.59
CA ASP A 234 -2.75 3.33 -15.11
C ASP A 234 -1.25 3.62 -14.99
N PRO A 235 -0.63 4.33 -15.96
CA PRO A 235 0.79 4.63 -15.93
C PRO A 235 1.13 5.81 -15.01
N VAL A 236 0.13 6.49 -14.43
CA VAL A 236 0.35 7.59 -13.48
C VAL A 236 0.10 7.13 -12.06
N THR A 237 0.79 7.75 -11.11
CA THR A 237 0.63 7.47 -9.69
C THR A 237 -0.72 7.98 -9.17
N LYS A 238 -1.14 7.45 -8.01
CA LYS A 238 -2.36 7.88 -7.33
C LYS A 238 -2.35 9.38 -7.01
N LEU A 239 -1.20 9.91 -6.59
CA LEU A 239 -1.02 11.34 -6.33
C LEU A 239 -1.16 12.17 -7.61
N GLU A 240 -0.49 11.81 -8.70
CA GLU A 240 -0.60 12.54 -9.97
C GLU A 240 -2.05 12.59 -10.48
N ARG A 241 -2.78 11.47 -10.36
CA ARG A 241 -4.20 11.42 -10.70
C ARG A 241 -5.04 12.32 -9.79
N ALA A 242 -4.81 12.29 -8.49
CA ALA A 242 -5.51 13.13 -7.53
C ALA A 242 -5.23 14.63 -7.76
N LEU A 243 -3.99 15.00 -8.06
CA LEU A 243 -3.63 16.38 -8.40
C LEU A 243 -4.35 16.85 -9.66
N ALA A 244 -4.41 16.02 -10.70
CA ALA A 244 -5.13 16.32 -11.93
C ALA A 244 -6.64 16.50 -11.68
N ALA A 245 -7.25 15.57 -10.94
CA ALA A 245 -8.66 15.63 -10.52
C ALA A 245 -8.98 16.89 -9.70
N ALA A 246 -8.06 17.31 -8.85
CA ALA A 246 -8.21 18.51 -8.04
C ALA A 246 -8.02 19.83 -8.82
N GLY A 247 -7.43 19.78 -10.02
CA GLY A 247 -6.98 20.96 -10.76
C GLY A 247 -5.73 21.61 -10.14
N LEU A 248 -4.91 20.83 -9.45
CA LEU A 248 -3.69 21.29 -8.79
C LEU A 248 -2.45 21.10 -9.70
N PRO A 249 -1.38 21.87 -9.47
CA PRO A 249 -0.13 21.70 -10.22
C PRO A 249 0.41 20.26 -10.10
N ALA A 250 0.72 19.66 -11.24
CA ALA A 250 1.30 18.32 -11.33
C ALA A 250 2.71 18.26 -10.74
N GLU A 251 3.13 17.05 -10.37
CA GLU A 251 4.49 16.79 -9.91
C GLU A 251 5.52 17.04 -11.03
N PRO A 252 6.69 17.61 -10.71
CA PRO A 252 7.78 17.75 -11.67
C PRO A 252 8.22 16.38 -12.21
N ARG A 253 8.22 16.26 -13.56
CA ARG A 253 8.71 15.07 -14.27
C ARG A 253 10.20 15.07 -14.50
#